data_AF-A0A6J4I7X9-F1
#
_entry.id   AF-A0A6J4I7X9-F1
#
_cell.length_a   1.000
_cell.length_b   1.000
_cell.length_c   1.000
_cell.angle_alpha   90.00
_cell.angle_beta   90.00
_cell.angle_gamma   90.00
#
_symmetry.space_group_name_H-M   'P 1'
#
loop_
_entity.id
_entity.type
_entity.pdbx_description
1 polymer ?
#
loop_
_entity_poly.entity_id
_entity_poly.type
_entity_poly.pdbx_seq_one_letter_code
_entity_poly.pdbx_strand_id
1 'polypeptide(L)'
;MDLSTRPVVSAAEWEQARQELLVLEKEMTRATDALAAARRRMPMVRLEKDYVVEGVDGPVRLVDVFAGRRQLIAYKFMWHDPEHPCEGCSLMVDQFGHPAHLHARDVTRVVISSGPLAETEPYRERMGWTVPWYSAAHSELFADLGHDGGFAMDVFLRDGDDVYRTYMISGRGVDKLGSVWSFLDITPFGRQEPWEDSPAGTPQSDPYVWWRRHDEYETVAARR
;
A
#
# COMPACT_ATOMS: atom_id res chain seq x y z
N MET A 1 0.66 19.93 -24.67
CA MET A 1 -0.61 20.05 -23.95
C MET A 1 -1.22 21.38 -24.31
N ASP A 2 -2.48 21.39 -24.70
CA ASP A 2 -3.18 22.63 -25.01
C ASP A 2 -3.82 23.19 -23.75
N LEU A 3 -3.28 24.29 -23.21
CA LEU A 3 -3.87 24.97 -22.06
C LEU A 3 -5.24 25.60 -22.37
N SER A 4 -5.62 25.69 -23.65
CA SER A 4 -6.94 26.20 -24.07
C SER A 4 -8.11 25.35 -23.56
N THR A 5 -7.88 24.09 -23.20
CA THR A 5 -8.90 23.20 -22.64
C THR A 5 -9.14 23.41 -21.15
N ARG A 6 -8.39 24.32 -20.49
CA ARG A 6 -8.55 24.66 -19.08
C ARG A 6 -8.88 26.14 -18.91
N PRO A 7 -10.01 26.48 -18.26
CA PRO A 7 -10.37 27.87 -18.07
C PRO A 7 -9.38 28.56 -17.12
N VAL A 8 -8.75 29.64 -17.60
CA VAL A 8 -7.94 30.54 -16.77
C VAL A 8 -8.86 31.64 -16.26
N VAL A 9 -9.14 31.63 -14.96
CA VAL A 9 -10.13 32.53 -14.31
C VAL A 9 -9.45 33.45 -13.30
N SER A 10 -10.20 34.43 -12.78
CA SER A 10 -9.72 35.28 -11.69
C SER A 10 -9.57 34.49 -10.38
N ALA A 11 -8.78 35.02 -9.43
CA ALA A 11 -8.61 34.39 -8.12
C ALA A 11 -9.94 34.26 -7.34
N ALA A 12 -10.86 35.21 -7.51
CA ALA A 12 -12.17 35.16 -6.88
C ALA A 12 -13.05 34.04 -7.45
N GLU A 13 -13.07 33.87 -8.78
CA GLU A 13 -13.77 32.78 -9.44
C GLU A 13 -13.16 31.42 -9.09
N TRP A 14 -11.83 31.34 -9.00
CA TRP A 14 -11.14 30.13 -8.55
C TRP A 14 -11.51 29.77 -7.11
N GLU A 15 -11.53 30.73 -6.19
CA GLU A 15 -11.89 30.46 -4.79
C GLU A 15 -13.34 30.00 -4.67
N GLN A 16 -14.26 30.59 -5.44
CA GLN A 16 -15.64 30.14 -5.50
C GLN A 16 -15.74 28.67 -5.97
N ALA A 17 -15.06 28.32 -7.07
CA ALA A 17 -15.03 26.94 -7.57
C ALA A 17 -14.38 25.97 -6.55
N ARG A 18 -13.34 26.41 -5.83
CA ARG A 18 -12.69 25.63 -4.77
C ARG A 18 -13.63 25.35 -3.59
N GLN A 19 -14.48 26.32 -3.22
CA GLN A 19 -15.47 26.14 -2.16
C GLN A 19 -16.57 25.15 -2.56
N GLU A 20 -16.95 25.14 -3.84
CA GLU A 20 -17.86 24.13 -4.39
C GLU A 20 -17.23 22.74 -4.36
N LEU A 21 -15.95 22.62 -4.75
CA LEU A 21 -15.18 21.36 -4.64
C LEU A 21 -15.09 20.88 -3.19
N LEU A 22 -14.88 21.79 -2.22
CA LEU A 22 -14.79 21.46 -0.81
C LEU A 22 -16.05 20.76 -0.27
N VAL A 23 -17.22 21.02 -0.85
CA VAL A 23 -18.46 20.30 -0.47
C VAL A 23 -18.32 18.81 -0.77
N LEU A 24 -17.82 18.47 -1.97
CA LEU A 24 -17.57 17.09 -2.39
C LEU A 24 -16.47 16.42 -1.55
N GLU A 25 -15.39 17.14 -1.25
CA GLU A 25 -14.32 16.64 -0.37
C GLU A 25 -14.85 16.31 1.04
N LYS A 26 -15.74 17.14 1.57
CA LYS A 26 -16.39 16.90 2.87
C LYS A 26 -17.36 15.72 2.83
N GLU A 27 -18.06 15.51 1.72
CA GLU A 27 -18.88 14.31 1.51
C GLU A 27 -18.02 13.04 1.52
N MET A 28 -16.91 13.04 0.78
CA MET A 28 -15.95 11.93 0.77
C MET A 28 -15.35 11.67 2.16
N THR A 29 -15.07 12.73 2.92
CA THR A 29 -14.59 12.61 4.31
C THR A 29 -15.59 11.84 5.17
N ARG A 30 -16.86 12.24 5.15
CA ARG A 30 -17.92 11.56 5.91
C ARG A 30 -18.13 10.11 5.46
N ALA A 31 -18.09 9.87 4.15
CA ALA A 31 -18.20 8.52 3.61
C ALA A 31 -17.03 7.63 4.06
N THR A 32 -15.82 8.18 4.13
CA THR A 32 -14.62 7.50 4.59
C THR A 32 -14.68 7.19 6.09
N ASP A 33 -15.21 8.11 6.91
CA ASP A 33 -15.47 7.87 8.33
C ASP A 33 -16.46 6.72 8.54
N ALA A 34 -17.54 6.70 7.75
CA ALA A 34 -18.53 5.63 7.77
C ALA A 34 -17.91 4.28 7.35
N LEU A 35 -17.10 4.26 6.29
CA LEU A 35 -16.38 3.07 5.85
C LEU A 35 -15.40 2.57 6.93
N ALA A 36 -14.65 3.45 7.57
CA ALA A 36 -13.76 3.09 8.68
C ALA A 36 -14.56 2.50 9.85
N ALA A 37 -15.74 3.02 10.13
CA ALA A 37 -16.64 2.48 11.16
C ALA A 37 -17.20 1.10 10.78
N ALA A 38 -17.48 0.85 9.51
CA ALA A 38 -17.86 -0.47 9.01
C ALA A 38 -16.70 -1.48 9.15
N ARG A 39 -15.46 -1.08 8.80
CA ARG A 39 -14.25 -1.91 8.98
C ARG A 39 -14.06 -2.35 10.43
N ARG A 40 -14.25 -1.44 11.40
CA ARG A 40 -14.19 -1.76 12.84
C ARG A 40 -15.26 -2.76 13.31
N ARG A 41 -16.33 -2.96 12.54
CA ARG A 41 -17.43 -3.89 12.82
C ARG A 41 -17.36 -5.19 12.01
N MET A 42 -16.34 -5.37 11.16
CA MET A 42 -16.19 -6.58 10.39
C MET A 42 -16.04 -7.80 11.32
N PRO A 43 -16.73 -8.91 11.03
CA PRO A 43 -16.48 -10.16 11.74
C PRO A 43 -15.04 -10.62 11.46
N MET A 44 -14.45 -11.29 12.43
CA MET A 44 -13.07 -11.75 12.36
C MET A 44 -13.02 -13.27 12.17
N VAL A 45 -11.97 -13.77 11.53
CA VAL A 45 -11.69 -15.20 11.37
C VAL A 45 -10.47 -15.54 12.21
N ARG A 46 -10.59 -16.52 13.12
CA ARG A 46 -9.44 -17.04 13.87
C ARG A 46 -8.54 -17.84 12.94
N LEU A 47 -7.23 -17.65 13.06
CA LEU A 47 -6.24 -18.48 12.38
C LEU A 47 -6.02 -19.73 13.24
N GLU A 48 -6.42 -20.89 12.73
CA GLU A 48 -6.34 -22.16 13.46
C GLU A 48 -4.93 -22.77 13.46
N LYS A 49 -4.08 -22.38 12.50
CA LYS A 49 -2.69 -22.85 12.40
C LYS A 49 -1.74 -21.86 13.08
N ASP A 50 -0.72 -22.40 13.72
CA ASP A 50 0.41 -21.61 14.23
C ASP A 50 1.40 -21.32 13.09
N TYR A 51 1.04 -20.35 12.24
CA TYR A 51 1.86 -20.01 11.08
C TYR A 51 3.24 -19.52 11.50
N VAL A 52 4.25 -19.99 10.78
CA VAL A 52 5.64 -19.53 10.92
C VAL A 52 6.05 -18.84 9.63
N VAL A 53 6.75 -17.71 9.76
CA VAL A 53 7.41 -16.98 8.69
C VAL A 53 8.89 -16.85 9.01
N GLU A 54 9.72 -16.55 8.02
CA GLU A 54 11.17 -16.44 8.22
C GLU A 54 11.55 -14.97 8.40
N GLY A 55 12.22 -14.65 9.50
CA GLY A 55 12.90 -13.38 9.69
C GLY A 55 14.42 -13.53 9.61
N VAL A 56 15.11 -12.41 9.63
CA VAL A 56 16.58 -12.33 9.57
C VAL A 56 17.27 -13.09 10.72
N ASP A 57 16.60 -13.15 11.88
CA ASP A 57 17.04 -13.89 13.07
C ASP A 57 16.55 -15.35 13.10
N GLY A 58 15.91 -15.82 12.03
CA GLY A 58 15.37 -17.17 11.89
C GLY A 58 13.83 -17.23 11.87
N PRO A 59 13.26 -18.45 11.92
CA PRO A 59 11.82 -18.66 11.90
C PRO A 59 11.13 -18.01 13.11
N VAL A 60 10.01 -17.34 12.85
CA VAL A 60 9.19 -16.63 13.84
C VAL A 60 7.71 -16.99 13.67
N ARG A 61 7.02 -17.24 14.78
CA ARG A 61 5.57 -17.47 14.75
C ARG A 61 4.86 -16.17 14.40
N LEU A 62 3.75 -16.24 13.67
CA LEU A 62 2.99 -15.06 13.26
C LEU A 62 2.54 -14.21 14.46
N VAL A 63 2.21 -14.83 15.59
CA VAL A 63 1.84 -14.11 16.82
C VAL A 63 2.97 -13.26 17.40
N ASP A 64 4.22 -13.67 17.19
CA ASP A 64 5.41 -12.96 17.66
C ASP A 64 5.79 -11.79 16.73
N VAL A 65 5.37 -11.85 15.46
CA VAL A 65 5.52 -10.74 14.48
C VAL A 65 4.78 -9.47 14.94
N PHE A 66 3.80 -9.60 15.84
CA PHE A 66 3.14 -8.46 16.47
C PHE A 66 4.09 -7.63 17.36
N ALA A 67 5.24 -8.16 17.75
CA ALA A 67 6.24 -7.48 18.58
C ALA A 67 5.63 -6.92 19.89
N GLY A 68 4.79 -7.74 20.55
CA GLY A 68 4.12 -7.41 21.80
C GLY A 68 2.91 -6.47 21.68
N ARG A 69 2.55 -6.02 20.47
CA ARG A 69 1.36 -5.18 20.23
C ARG A 69 0.13 -6.02 19.95
N ARG A 70 -1.07 -5.45 20.08
CA ARG A 70 -2.31 -6.20 19.81
C ARG A 70 -2.73 -6.23 18.35
N GLN A 71 -2.26 -5.30 17.52
CA GLN A 71 -2.66 -5.21 16.12
C GLN A 71 -1.47 -5.35 15.19
N LEU A 72 -1.67 -6.04 14.07
CA LEU A 72 -0.68 -6.23 13.03
C LEU A 72 -1.27 -5.83 11.68
N ILE A 73 -0.55 -4.98 10.95
CA ILE A 73 -0.77 -4.70 9.53
C ILE A 73 0.33 -5.42 8.77
N ALA A 74 -0.01 -6.42 7.95
CA ALA A 74 0.93 -7.16 7.14
C ALA A 74 0.69 -6.85 5.66
N TYR A 75 1.71 -6.31 4.99
CA TYR A 75 1.70 -6.15 3.55
C TYR A 75 2.30 -7.38 2.88
N LYS A 76 1.53 -8.03 1.99
CA LYS A 76 2.03 -9.09 1.12
C LYS A 76 2.82 -8.47 -0.02
N PHE A 77 4.13 -8.66 -0.01
CA PHE A 77 5.03 -8.29 -1.10
C PHE A 77 5.10 -9.44 -2.10
N MET A 78 4.72 -9.17 -3.35
CA MET A 78 4.85 -10.15 -4.43
C MET A 78 6.32 -10.24 -4.86
N TRP A 79 6.83 -11.46 -4.93
CA TRP A 79 8.17 -11.75 -5.41
C TRP A 79 8.09 -12.67 -6.63
N HIS A 80 8.81 -12.29 -7.69
CA HIS A 80 8.98 -13.12 -8.87
C HIS A 80 10.37 -13.75 -8.85
N ASP A 81 11.40 -12.92 -8.93
CA ASP A 81 12.81 -13.30 -8.86
C ASP A 81 13.66 -12.05 -8.51
N PRO A 82 14.96 -12.21 -8.20
CA PRO A 82 15.85 -11.08 -7.85
C PRO A 82 16.07 -10.05 -8.96
N GLU A 83 15.86 -10.43 -10.22
CA GLU A 83 16.05 -9.54 -11.39
C GLU A 83 14.77 -8.72 -11.66
N HIS A 84 13.61 -9.30 -11.37
CA HIS A 84 12.27 -8.73 -11.55
C HIS A 84 11.45 -8.65 -10.22
N PRO A 85 11.95 -7.98 -9.16
CA PRO A 85 11.14 -7.61 -8.01
C PRO A 85 9.88 -6.83 -8.43
N CYS A 86 8.78 -7.01 -7.70
CA CYS A 86 7.53 -6.33 -8.05
C CYS A 86 7.64 -4.81 -7.89
N GLU A 87 7.56 -4.08 -9.01
CA GLU A 87 7.65 -2.62 -9.05
C GLU A 87 6.54 -1.95 -8.22
N GLY A 88 5.30 -2.42 -8.33
CA GLY A 88 4.17 -1.88 -7.55
C GLY A 88 4.27 -2.12 -6.06
N CYS A 89 4.78 -3.29 -5.64
CA CYS A 89 5.04 -3.54 -4.24
C CYS A 89 6.16 -2.65 -3.71
N SER A 90 7.18 -2.41 -4.52
CA SER A 90 8.30 -1.53 -4.17
C SER A 90 7.84 -0.09 -3.99
N LEU A 91 7.05 0.43 -4.94
CA LEU A 91 6.43 1.75 -4.84
C LEU A 91 5.57 1.89 -3.58
N MET A 92 4.83 0.85 -3.19
CA MET A 92 4.05 0.88 -1.95
C MET A 92 4.94 0.93 -0.71
N VAL A 93 5.97 0.07 -0.62
CA VAL A 93 6.84 0.03 0.57
C VAL A 93 7.64 1.33 0.74
N ASP A 94 8.03 2.00 -0.35
CA ASP A 94 8.67 3.33 -0.32
C ASP A 94 7.83 4.39 0.41
N GLN A 95 6.51 4.19 0.50
CA GLN A 95 5.59 5.14 1.14
C GLN A 95 5.33 4.83 2.61
N PHE A 96 5.96 3.79 3.17
CA PHE A 96 5.83 3.46 4.58
C PHE A 96 6.62 4.46 5.43
N GLY A 97 5.90 5.45 5.97
CA GLY A 97 6.47 6.41 6.92
C GLY A 97 6.86 5.80 8.27
N HIS A 98 7.47 6.61 9.13
CA HIS A 98 7.99 6.20 10.44
C HIS A 98 6.93 5.48 11.32
N PRO A 99 7.24 4.35 11.96
CA PRO A 99 6.23 3.50 12.61
C PRO A 99 5.76 4.00 13.98
N ALA A 100 6.43 4.99 14.59
CA ALA A 100 6.13 5.47 15.95
C ALA A 100 4.64 5.84 16.17
N HIS A 101 3.99 6.46 15.18
CA HIS A 101 2.58 6.84 15.31
C HIS A 101 1.63 5.64 15.31
N LEU A 102 1.99 4.56 14.60
CA LEU A 102 1.27 3.29 14.66
C LEU A 102 1.54 2.57 15.99
N HIS A 103 2.79 2.55 16.43
CA HIS A 103 3.18 1.95 17.71
C HIS A 103 2.45 2.60 18.90
N ALA A 104 2.27 3.93 18.87
CA ALA A 104 1.52 4.67 19.88
C ALA A 104 0.02 4.28 19.93
N ARG A 105 -0.48 3.60 18.90
CA ARG A 105 -1.84 3.04 18.81
C ARG A 105 -1.84 1.52 18.80
N ASP A 106 -0.79 0.91 19.33
CA ASP A 106 -0.70 -0.53 19.55
C ASP A 106 -0.83 -1.33 18.24
N VAL A 107 -0.21 -0.81 17.17
CA VAL A 107 -0.16 -1.41 15.84
C VAL A 107 1.29 -1.62 15.41
N THR A 108 1.63 -2.85 15.04
CA THR A 108 2.86 -3.18 14.31
C THR A 108 2.55 -3.23 12.81
N ARG A 109 3.45 -2.73 11.96
CA ARG A 109 3.36 -2.86 10.50
C ARG A 109 4.58 -3.57 9.96
N VAL A 110 4.38 -4.56 9.11
CA VAL A 110 5.43 -5.41 8.55
C VAL A 110 5.21 -5.64 7.05
N VAL A 111 6.27 -6.09 6.39
CA VAL A 111 6.20 -6.69 5.06
C VAL A 111 6.46 -8.18 5.17
N ILE A 112 5.65 -8.98 4.48
CA ILE A 112 5.85 -10.42 4.33
C ILE A 112 5.93 -10.69 2.82
N SER A 113 7.07 -11.18 2.35
CA SER A 113 7.31 -11.51 0.95
C SER A 113 6.86 -12.93 0.62
N SER A 114 6.38 -13.16 -0.60
CA SER A 114 6.16 -14.52 -1.12
C SER A 114 7.45 -15.21 -1.57
N GLY A 115 8.55 -14.46 -1.67
CA GLY A 115 9.85 -14.96 -2.12
C GLY A 115 10.77 -15.38 -0.97
N PRO A 116 11.80 -16.21 -1.26
CA PRO A 116 12.76 -16.65 -0.26
C PRO A 116 13.43 -15.48 0.48
N LEU A 117 13.68 -15.64 1.78
CA LEU A 117 14.35 -14.58 2.57
C LEU A 117 15.73 -14.24 1.99
N ALA A 118 16.49 -15.26 1.59
CA ALA A 118 17.84 -15.11 1.03
C ALA A 118 17.89 -14.23 -0.23
N GLU A 119 16.79 -14.09 -0.95
CA GLU A 119 16.67 -13.23 -2.12
C GLU A 119 16.10 -11.85 -1.77
N THR A 120 15.09 -11.83 -0.91
CA THR A 120 14.30 -10.63 -0.63
C THR A 120 14.94 -9.71 0.40
N GLU A 121 15.75 -10.24 1.32
CA GLU A 121 16.47 -9.45 2.31
C GLU A 121 17.54 -8.54 1.68
N PRO A 122 18.45 -9.02 0.80
CA PRO A 122 19.38 -8.14 0.09
C PRO A 122 18.65 -7.06 -0.73
N TYR A 123 17.48 -7.39 -1.27
CA TYR A 123 16.66 -6.41 -1.98
C TYR A 123 16.09 -5.34 -1.04
N ARG A 124 15.57 -5.72 0.13
CA ARG A 124 15.16 -4.77 1.17
C ARG A 124 16.29 -3.80 1.53
N GLU A 125 17.51 -4.33 1.67
CA GLU A 125 18.71 -3.55 1.98
C GLU A 125 19.07 -2.57 0.84
N ARG A 126 19.07 -3.04 -0.42
CA ARG A 126 19.27 -2.18 -1.59
C ARG A 126 18.31 -0.99 -1.60
N MET A 127 17.04 -1.24 -1.29
CA MET A 127 16.00 -0.20 -1.27
C MET A 127 16.04 0.67 0.01
N GLY A 128 16.97 0.42 0.93
CA GLY A 128 17.11 1.21 2.16
C GLY A 128 15.92 1.09 3.12
N TRP A 129 15.09 0.06 2.98
CA TRP A 129 13.89 -0.09 3.80
C TRP A 129 14.21 -0.61 5.19
N THR A 130 13.60 0.04 6.19
CA THR A 130 13.76 -0.28 7.62
C THR A 130 12.52 -0.94 8.23
N VAL A 131 11.47 -1.16 7.43
CA VAL A 131 10.27 -1.88 7.88
C VAL A 131 10.65 -3.33 8.23
N PRO A 132 10.08 -3.91 9.31
CA PRO A 132 10.26 -5.34 9.60
C PRO A 132 9.86 -6.18 8.38
N TRP A 133 10.72 -7.12 8.01
CA TRP A 133 10.64 -7.87 6.76
C TRP A 133 10.74 -9.36 7.04
N TYR A 134 9.81 -10.11 6.46
CA TYR A 134 9.70 -11.55 6.64
C TYR A 134 9.45 -12.24 5.30
N SER A 135 9.74 -13.54 5.22
CA SER A 135 9.41 -14.41 4.09
C SER A 135 8.34 -15.42 4.50
N ALA A 136 7.36 -15.62 3.64
CA ALA A 136 6.39 -16.70 3.70
C ALA A 136 6.62 -17.76 2.60
N ALA A 137 7.81 -17.80 1.97
CA ALA A 137 8.11 -18.73 0.89
C ALA A 137 7.97 -20.21 1.29
N HIS A 138 8.16 -20.50 2.57
CA HIS A 138 8.04 -21.85 3.15
C HIS A 138 6.85 -21.98 4.11
N SER A 139 5.85 -21.11 3.95
CA SER A 139 4.66 -21.04 4.81
C SER A 139 3.38 -21.20 3.98
N GLU A 140 2.37 -21.87 4.55
CA GLU A 140 1.04 -21.97 3.95
C GLU A 140 0.20 -20.68 4.14
N LEU A 141 0.73 -19.70 4.87
CA LEU A 141 0.02 -18.48 5.29
C LEU A 141 -0.73 -17.82 4.13
N PHE A 142 -0.06 -17.54 3.01
CA PHE A 142 -0.71 -16.86 1.89
C PHE A 142 -1.73 -17.71 1.14
N ALA A 143 -1.52 -19.02 1.06
CA ALA A 143 -2.49 -19.93 0.47
C ALA A 143 -3.79 -19.95 1.30
N ASP A 144 -3.67 -20.08 2.62
CA ASP A 144 -4.82 -20.13 3.53
C ASP A 144 -5.53 -18.79 3.69
N LEU A 145 -4.81 -17.67 3.52
CA LEU A 145 -5.42 -16.34 3.47
C LEU A 145 -6.11 -16.04 2.12
N GLY A 146 -6.03 -16.95 1.14
CA GLY A 146 -6.63 -16.78 -0.18
C GLY A 146 -5.94 -15.70 -1.01
N HIS A 147 -4.61 -15.58 -0.91
CA HIS A 147 -3.83 -14.63 -1.70
C HIS A 147 -3.23 -15.29 -2.95
N ASP A 148 -4.09 -15.66 -3.89
CA ASP A 148 -3.85 -16.39 -5.13
C ASP A 148 -3.18 -15.56 -6.25
N GLY A 149 -2.12 -14.82 -5.91
CA GLY A 149 -1.21 -14.21 -6.89
C GLY A 149 -1.12 -12.68 -6.86
N GLY A 150 -1.95 -12.00 -6.06
CA GLY A 150 -1.90 -10.53 -5.89
C GLY A 150 -1.19 -10.06 -4.63
N PHE A 151 -0.90 -8.77 -4.56
CA PHE A 151 -0.52 -8.08 -3.31
C PHE A 151 -1.76 -7.81 -2.47
N ALA A 152 -1.57 -7.70 -1.16
CA ALA A 152 -2.64 -7.44 -0.23
C ALA A 152 -2.12 -6.74 1.03
N MET A 153 -3.02 -6.05 1.73
CA MET A 153 -2.79 -5.56 3.08
C MET A 153 -3.79 -6.23 4.01
N ASP A 154 -3.29 -7.10 4.88
CA ASP A 154 -4.09 -7.72 5.93
C ASP A 154 -3.95 -6.99 7.25
N VAL A 155 -5.05 -6.99 8.00
CA VAL A 155 -5.09 -6.51 9.37
C VAL A 155 -5.46 -7.68 10.27
N PHE A 156 -4.65 -7.87 11.30
CA PHE A 156 -4.85 -8.88 12.32
C PHE A 156 -4.95 -8.24 13.71
N LEU A 157 -5.68 -8.93 14.58
CA LEU A 157 -5.77 -8.65 16.01
C LEU A 157 -5.29 -9.91 16.75
N ARG A 158 -4.53 -9.74 17.83
CA ARG A 158 -4.22 -10.84 18.75
C ARG A 158 -4.90 -10.66 20.10
N ASP A 159 -5.31 -11.79 20.68
CA ASP A 159 -5.71 -11.91 22.08
C ASP A 159 -4.98 -13.09 22.71
N GLY A 160 -4.07 -12.83 23.65
CA GLY A 160 -3.09 -13.83 24.08
C GLY A 160 -2.32 -14.35 22.86
N ASP A 161 -2.34 -15.66 22.67
CA ASP A 161 -1.69 -16.33 21.53
C ASP A 161 -2.61 -16.55 20.32
N ASP A 162 -3.89 -16.18 20.44
CA ASP A 162 -4.85 -16.31 19.35
C ASP A 162 -4.73 -15.14 18.39
N VAL A 163 -4.67 -15.44 17.09
CA VAL A 163 -4.59 -14.46 16.02
C VAL A 163 -5.88 -14.49 15.20
N TYR A 164 -6.44 -13.33 14.94
CA TYR A 164 -7.65 -13.14 14.17
C TYR A 164 -7.38 -12.23 12.97
N ARG A 165 -7.75 -12.66 11.76
CA ARG A 165 -7.81 -11.78 10.59
C ARG A 165 -9.09 -10.97 10.64
N THR A 166 -8.98 -9.65 10.54
CA THR A 166 -10.11 -8.73 10.74
C THR A 166 -10.51 -8.00 9.46
N TYR A 167 -9.54 -7.67 8.61
CA TYR A 167 -9.79 -6.91 7.40
C TYR A 167 -8.69 -7.14 6.37
N MET A 168 -9.04 -7.04 5.08
CA MET A 168 -8.10 -7.14 3.97
C MET A 168 -8.48 -6.16 2.85
N ILE A 169 -7.48 -5.60 2.19
CA ILE A 169 -7.62 -4.87 0.94
C ILE A 169 -6.55 -5.32 -0.06
N SER A 170 -6.91 -5.24 -1.35
CA SER A 170 -6.02 -5.50 -2.48
C SER A 170 -6.32 -4.52 -3.62
N GLY A 171 -5.52 -4.57 -4.69
CA GLY A 171 -5.67 -3.69 -5.84
C GLY A 171 -5.69 -2.21 -5.42
N ARG A 172 -6.58 -1.43 -6.04
CA ARG A 172 -6.71 0.02 -5.79
C ARG A 172 -7.11 0.39 -4.35
N GLY A 173 -7.55 -0.58 -3.54
CA GLY A 173 -7.77 -0.34 -2.11
C GLY A 173 -6.47 0.06 -1.40
N VAL A 174 -5.34 -0.52 -1.82
CA VAL A 174 -4.01 -0.25 -1.27
C VAL A 174 -3.50 1.13 -1.68
N ASP A 175 -3.80 1.60 -2.90
CA ASP A 175 -3.41 2.94 -3.36
C ASP A 175 -3.84 4.05 -2.39
N LYS A 176 -4.96 3.86 -1.69
CA LYS A 176 -5.51 4.84 -0.74
C LYS A 176 -4.69 4.94 0.56
N LEU A 177 -3.73 4.05 0.77
CA LEU A 177 -2.82 4.09 1.92
C LEU A 177 -1.48 4.76 1.60
N GLY A 178 -1.18 5.01 0.33
CA GLY A 178 0.07 5.63 -0.10
C GLY A 178 -0.01 7.15 -0.27
N SER A 179 1.08 7.83 0.07
CA SER A 179 1.24 9.27 -0.10
C SER A 179 1.37 9.70 -1.57
N VAL A 180 2.10 8.96 -2.40
CA VAL A 180 2.36 9.26 -3.82
C VAL A 180 1.04 9.43 -4.57
N TRP A 181 0.14 8.46 -4.48
CA TRP A 181 -1.16 8.55 -5.14
C TRP A 181 -2.02 9.68 -4.59
N SER A 182 -1.97 9.93 -3.28
CA SER A 182 -2.70 11.03 -2.66
C SER A 182 -2.20 12.41 -3.12
N PHE A 183 -0.88 12.54 -3.32
CA PHE A 183 -0.30 13.76 -3.88
C PHE A 183 -0.62 13.90 -5.37
N LEU A 184 -0.57 12.82 -6.14
CA LEU A 184 -0.93 12.84 -7.57
C LEU A 184 -2.41 13.23 -7.78
N ASP A 185 -3.32 12.68 -6.96
CA ASP A 185 -4.77 12.93 -7.03
C ASP A 185 -5.14 14.43 -6.88
N ILE A 186 -4.30 15.23 -6.22
CA ILE A 186 -4.53 16.68 -6.07
C ILE A 186 -3.75 17.52 -7.09
N THR A 187 -2.93 16.89 -7.93
CA THR A 187 -2.24 17.61 -9.01
C THR A 187 -3.16 17.77 -10.22
N PRO A 188 -2.93 18.78 -11.07
CA PRO A 188 -3.77 19.00 -12.23
C PRO A 188 -3.71 17.88 -13.28
N PHE A 189 -2.76 16.94 -13.21
CA PHE A 189 -2.65 15.80 -14.15
C PHE A 189 -3.10 14.47 -13.54
N GLY A 190 -3.52 14.47 -12.27
CA GLY A 190 -3.87 13.24 -11.58
C GLY A 190 -2.72 12.24 -11.61
N ARG A 191 -3.07 10.96 -11.71
CA ARG A 191 -2.14 9.83 -11.83
C ARG A 191 -1.71 9.57 -13.27
N GLN A 192 -2.34 10.21 -14.26
CA GLN A 192 -2.14 10.02 -15.70
C GLN A 192 -2.56 8.61 -16.16
N GLU A 193 -3.67 8.12 -15.62
CA GLU A 193 -4.18 6.76 -15.83
C GLU A 193 -5.49 6.79 -16.64
N PRO A 194 -5.80 5.78 -17.50
CA PRO A 194 -6.88 5.90 -18.49
C PRO A 194 -8.28 5.90 -17.89
N TRP A 195 -8.44 5.46 -16.65
CA TRP A 195 -9.72 5.49 -15.93
C TRP A 195 -10.04 6.85 -15.31
N GLU A 196 -9.08 7.78 -15.26
CA GLU A 196 -9.30 9.10 -14.67
C GLU A 196 -10.11 9.97 -15.62
N ASP A 197 -11.20 10.54 -15.11
CA ASP A 197 -11.94 11.59 -15.81
C ASP A 197 -11.13 12.89 -15.75
N SER A 198 -10.24 13.04 -16.74
CA SER A 198 -9.30 14.15 -16.85
C SER A 198 -9.68 15.07 -18.02
N PRO A 199 -9.39 16.38 -17.93
CA PRO A 199 -9.60 17.30 -19.04
C PRO A 199 -8.94 16.81 -20.34
N ALA A 200 -9.58 17.08 -21.48
CA ALA A 200 -9.08 16.68 -22.78
C ALA A 200 -7.63 17.13 -23.01
N GLY A 201 -6.79 16.21 -23.51
CA GLY A 201 -5.37 16.44 -23.75
C GLY A 201 -4.45 16.26 -22.54
N THR A 202 -4.99 15.83 -21.38
CA THR A 202 -4.16 15.37 -20.24
C THR A 202 -3.39 14.11 -20.65
N PRO A 203 -2.06 14.05 -20.45
CA PRO A 203 -1.29 12.85 -20.76
C PRO A 203 -1.81 11.65 -19.95
N GLN A 204 -1.98 10.51 -20.62
CA GLN A 204 -2.36 9.25 -19.99
C GLN A 204 -1.51 8.10 -20.54
N SER A 205 -1.20 7.12 -19.70
CA SER A 205 -0.52 5.87 -20.06
C SER A 205 -1.24 4.69 -19.42
N ASP A 206 -1.02 3.48 -19.95
CA ASP A 206 -1.63 2.27 -19.38
C ASP A 206 -1.28 2.07 -17.89
N PRO A 207 -2.13 1.40 -17.12
CA PRO A 207 -1.87 1.14 -15.71
C PRO A 207 -0.62 0.32 -15.47
N TYR A 208 0.07 0.62 -14.36
CA TYR A 208 1.25 -0.10 -13.89
C TYR A 208 2.48 -0.02 -14.80
N VAL A 209 2.45 0.76 -15.90
CA VAL A 209 3.57 0.83 -16.86
C VAL A 209 4.64 1.86 -16.51
N TRP A 210 4.30 2.85 -15.67
CA TRP A 210 5.21 3.95 -15.32
C TRP A 210 5.90 3.77 -13.96
N TRP A 211 5.40 2.85 -13.11
CA TRP A 211 5.98 2.56 -11.80
C TRP A 211 7.35 1.93 -11.96
N ARG A 212 8.33 2.38 -11.19
CA ARG A 212 9.67 1.80 -11.15
C ARG A 212 10.12 1.69 -9.71
N ARG A 213 11.19 0.94 -9.49
CA ARG A 213 12.00 1.05 -8.28
C ARG A 213 12.54 2.48 -8.19
N HIS A 214 12.58 3.07 -6.99
CA HIS A 214 12.92 4.49 -6.84
C HIS A 214 14.30 4.86 -7.38
N ASP A 215 15.22 3.89 -7.51
CA ASP A 215 16.58 4.04 -8.03
C ASP A 215 16.69 3.80 -9.55
N GLU A 216 15.58 3.63 -10.28
CA GLU A 216 15.59 3.22 -11.70
C GLU A 216 14.81 4.15 -12.65
N TYR A 217 14.31 5.28 -12.17
CA TYR A 217 13.59 6.23 -13.01
C TYR A 217 14.49 6.93 -14.06
N GLU A 218 15.77 7.15 -13.77
CA GLU A 218 16.71 7.86 -14.67
C GLU A 218 17.11 7.05 -15.91
N THR A 219 17.10 5.72 -15.82
CA THR A 219 17.46 4.80 -16.90
C THR A 219 16.53 4.90 -18.11
N VAL A 220 15.35 5.52 -17.94
CA VAL A 220 14.35 5.77 -19.00
C VAL A 220 14.43 7.19 -19.55
N ALA A 221 14.87 8.17 -18.75
CA ALA A 221 15.00 9.57 -19.20
C ALA A 221 16.03 9.71 -20.34
N ALA A 222 17.04 8.83 -20.39
CA ALA A 222 18.02 8.77 -21.49
C ALA A 222 17.49 8.18 -22.81
N ARG A 223 16.21 7.75 -22.86
CA ARG A 223 15.56 7.20 -24.07
C ARG A 223 14.46 8.11 -24.64
N ARG A 224 14.32 9.35 -24.16
CA ARG A 224 13.41 10.36 -24.70
C ARG A 224 14.17 11.52 -25.33
#